data_AF-A0A734XP16-F1
#
_entry.id   AF-A0A734XP16-F1
#
_cell.length_a   1.000
_cell.length_b   1.000
_cell.length_c   1.000
_cell.angle_alpha   90.00
_cell.angle_beta   90.00
_cell.angle_gamma   90.00
#
_symmetry.space_group_name_H-M   'P 1'
#
loop_
_entity.id
_entity.type
_entity.pdbx_description
1 polymer ?
#
loop_
_entity_poly.entity_id
_entity_poly.type
_entity_poly.pdbx_seq_one_letter_code
_entity_poly.pdbx_strand_id
1 'polypeptide(L)'
;LVVWSALIPILPFLLSSLLLEGADHITQSLITIDMTTILSLLYLAFVATILGYGIWGALLGRYETWRVAPLSLLVPVVGLASAAVLLGETLTGMQLAGAVLIMAGLYINVFGFRVRRTARVRG
;
A
#
# COMPACT_ATOMS: atom_id res chain seq x y z
N LEU A 1 -0.98 -11.52 -20.43
CA LEU A 1 0.32 -11.74 -19.75
C LEU A 1 0.19 -11.63 -18.22
N VAL A 2 -0.47 -10.60 -17.67
CA VAL A 2 -0.65 -10.42 -16.21
C VAL A 2 -1.32 -11.62 -15.50
N VAL A 3 -2.31 -12.26 -16.14
CA VAL A 3 -3.00 -13.46 -15.58
C VAL A 3 -2.07 -14.68 -15.50
N TRP A 4 -1.17 -14.84 -16.47
CA TRP A 4 -0.22 -15.96 -16.49
C TRP A 4 0.92 -15.75 -15.48
N SER A 5 1.35 -14.51 -15.26
CA SER A 5 2.33 -14.18 -14.22
C SER A 5 1.74 -14.12 -12.81
N ALA A 6 0.42 -14.23 -12.63
CA ALA A 6 -0.19 -14.34 -11.30
C ALA A 6 -0.08 -15.76 -10.70
N LEU A 7 0.06 -16.80 -11.53
CA LEU A 7 0.30 -18.16 -11.05
C LEU A 7 1.68 -18.34 -10.41
N ILE A 8 2.67 -17.63 -10.96
CA ILE A 8 4.06 -17.75 -10.52
C ILE A 8 4.25 -17.31 -9.05
N PRO A 9 3.65 -16.20 -8.56
CA PRO A 9 3.67 -15.80 -7.16
C PRO A 9 2.88 -16.72 -6.22
N ILE A 10 1.82 -17.39 -6.69
CA ILE A 10 1.00 -18.24 -5.83
C ILE A 10 1.84 -19.37 -5.22
N LEU A 11 2.72 -19.98 -6.02
CA LEU A 11 3.60 -21.05 -5.55
C LEU A 11 4.59 -20.64 -4.45
N PRO A 12 5.42 -19.58 -4.59
CA PRO A 12 6.30 -19.10 -3.53
C PRO A 12 5.53 -18.51 -2.35
N PHE A 13 4.36 -17.89 -2.55
CA PHE A 13 3.51 -17.47 -1.43
C PHE A 13 2.95 -18.67 -0.65
N LEU A 14 2.52 -19.73 -1.33
CA LEU A 14 2.05 -20.96 -0.68
C LEU A 14 3.19 -21.65 0.08
N LEU A 15 4.38 -21.74 -0.53
CA LEU A 15 5.56 -22.31 0.11
C LEU A 15 6.02 -21.48 1.32
N SER A 16 6.05 -20.15 1.21
CA SER A 16 6.40 -19.28 2.34
C SER A 16 5.36 -19.33 3.45
N SER A 17 4.07 -19.37 3.12
CA SER A 17 3.00 -19.53 4.11
C SER A 17 3.10 -20.86 4.86
N LEU A 18 3.40 -21.95 4.14
CA LEU A 18 3.65 -23.27 4.76
C LEU A 18 4.87 -23.28 5.68
N LEU A 19 5.93 -22.52 5.34
CA LEU A 19 7.16 -22.44 6.13
C LEU A 19 7.05 -21.48 7.33
N LEU A 20 6.27 -20.41 7.22
CA LEU A 20 6.19 -19.34 8.22
C LEU A 20 4.99 -19.48 9.17
N GLU A 21 3.79 -19.75 8.64
CA GLU A 21 2.56 -19.89 9.44
C GLU A 21 2.28 -21.34 9.85
N GLY A 22 2.75 -22.32 9.09
CA GLY A 22 2.52 -23.75 9.34
C GLY A 22 1.17 -24.27 8.84
N ALA A 23 1.12 -25.56 8.47
CA ALA A 23 -0.05 -26.18 7.85
C ALA A 23 -1.32 -26.17 8.73
N ASP A 24 -1.15 -26.16 10.05
CA ASP A 24 -2.27 -26.13 11.01
C ASP A 24 -3.00 -24.78 11.02
N HIS A 25 -2.29 -23.64 10.89
CA HIS A 25 -2.92 -22.33 10.81
C HIS A 25 -3.66 -22.11 9.48
N ILE A 26 -3.15 -22.68 8.40
CA ILE A 26 -3.77 -22.62 7.07
C ILE A 26 -5.10 -23.40 7.09
N THR A 27 -5.10 -24.63 7.59
CA THR A 27 -6.31 -25.47 7.65
C THR A 27 -7.36 -24.90 8.61
N GLN A 28 -6.96 -24.35 9.76
CA GLN A 28 -7.87 -23.64 10.67
C GLN A 28 -8.49 -22.39 10.04
N SER A 29 -7.71 -21.61 9.27
CA SER A 29 -8.22 -20.43 8.56
C SER A 29 -9.20 -20.79 7.45
N LEU A 30 -9.02 -21.95 6.79
CA LEU A 30 -9.92 -22.50 5.79
C LEU A 30 -11.25 -22.99 6.39
N ILE A 31 -11.21 -23.58 7.59
CA ILE A 31 -12.40 -24.10 8.28
C ILE A 31 -13.18 -22.97 8.96
N THR A 32 -12.50 -21.96 9.47
CA THR A 32 -13.11 -20.83 10.20
C THR A 32 -13.36 -19.62 9.30
N ILE A 33 -13.48 -19.84 7.98
CA ILE A 33 -13.61 -18.74 7.03
C ILE A 33 -14.94 -18.02 7.25
N ASP A 34 -14.87 -16.81 7.81
CA ASP A 34 -16.03 -15.99 8.09
C ASP A 34 -16.48 -15.23 6.84
N MET A 35 -17.78 -14.94 6.74
CA MET A 35 -18.34 -14.15 5.63
C MET A 35 -17.66 -12.78 5.53
N THR A 36 -17.26 -12.22 6.68
CA THR A 36 -16.48 -10.97 6.78
C THR A 36 -15.15 -11.05 6.03
N THR A 37 -14.44 -12.17 6.12
CA THR A 37 -13.16 -12.39 5.44
C THR A 37 -13.36 -12.44 3.92
N ILE A 38 -14.40 -13.14 3.46
CA ILE A 38 -14.73 -13.23 2.03
C ILE A 38 -15.10 -11.85 1.47
N LEU A 39 -15.96 -11.10 2.18
CA LEU A 39 -16.36 -9.75 1.77
C LEU A 39 -15.16 -8.78 1.76
N SER A 40 -14.26 -8.89 2.75
CA SER A 40 -13.04 -8.07 2.81
C SER A 40 -12.11 -8.36 1.63
N LEU A 41 -11.93 -9.64 1.27
CA LEU A 41 -11.14 -10.02 0.09
C LEU A 41 -11.77 -9.53 -1.21
N LEU A 42 -13.09 -9.64 -1.37
CA LEU A 42 -13.80 -9.11 -2.53
C LEU A 42 -13.66 -7.58 -2.64
N TYR A 43 -13.83 -6.87 -1.51
CA TYR A 43 -13.64 -5.43 -1.46
C TYR A 43 -12.20 -5.05 -1.88
N LEU A 44 -11.19 -5.72 -1.34
CA LEU A 44 -9.80 -5.41 -1.65
C LEU A 44 -9.44 -5.76 -3.10
N ALA A 45 -9.90 -6.91 -3.60
CA ALA A 45 -9.58 -7.37 -4.95
C ALA A 45 -10.29 -6.56 -6.04
N PHE A 46 -11.57 -6.20 -5.84
CA PHE A 46 -12.34 -5.46 -6.84
C PHE A 46 -12.37 -3.97 -6.56
N VAL A 47 -12.91 -3.56 -5.41
CA VAL A 47 -13.17 -2.14 -5.13
C VAL A 47 -11.86 -1.38 -5.02
N ALA A 48 -10.90 -1.86 -4.22
CA ALA A 48 -9.62 -1.16 -4.07
C ALA A 48 -8.80 -1.14 -5.37
N THR A 49 -8.84 -2.21 -6.16
CA THR A 49 -8.17 -2.27 -7.47
C THR A 49 -8.80 -1.32 -8.48
N ILE A 50 -10.13 -1.33 -8.63
CA ILE A 50 -10.85 -0.45 -9.57
C ILE A 50 -10.65 1.01 -9.18
N LEU A 51 -10.82 1.35 -7.90
CA LEU A 51 -10.60 2.71 -7.41
C LEU A 51 -9.12 3.11 -7.56
N GLY A 52 -8.19 2.23 -7.21
CA GLY A 52 -6.76 2.48 -7.31
C GLY A 52 -6.33 2.77 -8.74
N TYR A 53 -6.63 1.87 -9.68
CA TYR A 53 -6.33 2.08 -11.09
C TYR A 53 -7.14 3.21 -11.73
N GLY A 54 -8.39 3.41 -11.31
CA GLY A 54 -9.24 4.50 -11.81
C GLY A 54 -8.69 5.87 -11.44
N ILE A 55 -8.34 6.06 -10.16
CA ILE A 55 -7.71 7.28 -9.66
C ILE A 55 -6.34 7.47 -10.33
N TRP A 56 -5.53 6.43 -10.40
CA TRP A 56 -4.20 6.49 -11.03
C TRP A 56 -4.28 6.85 -12.52
N GLY A 57 -5.21 6.24 -13.26
CA GLY A 57 -5.47 6.57 -14.66
C GLY A 57 -5.96 8.00 -14.85
N ALA A 58 -6.87 8.48 -13.99
CA ALA A 58 -7.34 9.86 -14.01
C ALA A 58 -6.23 10.88 -13.69
N LEU A 59 -5.32 10.54 -12.78
CA LEU A 59 -4.15 11.36 -12.43
C LEU A 59 -3.12 11.39 -13.57
N LEU A 60 -2.81 10.25 -14.18
CA LEU A 60 -1.89 10.19 -15.33
C LEU A 60 -2.45 10.92 -16.57
N GLY A 61 -3.77 10.95 -16.72
CA GLY A 61 -4.43 11.73 -17.78
C GLY A 61 -4.36 13.25 -17.56
N ARG A 62 -4.12 13.73 -16.33
CA ARG A 62 -4.12 15.16 -15.97
C ARG A 62 -2.76 15.70 -15.53
N TYR A 63 -1.82 14.84 -15.13
CA TYR A 63 -0.50 15.22 -14.60
C TYR A 63 0.61 14.30 -15.11
N GLU A 64 1.76 14.87 -15.45
CA GLU A 64 2.96 14.13 -15.83
C GLU A 64 3.39 13.15 -14.72
N THR A 65 3.77 11.92 -15.09
CA THR A 65 4.11 10.77 -14.21
C THR A 65 5.03 11.08 -13.02
N TRP A 66 5.80 12.17 -13.10
CA TRP A 66 6.76 12.61 -12.11
C TRP A 66 6.10 13.32 -10.90
N ARG A 67 4.89 13.84 -11.05
CA ARG A 67 4.13 14.50 -9.95
C ARG A 67 3.38 13.52 -9.05
N VAL A 68 3.07 12.32 -9.57
CA VAL A 68 2.35 11.28 -8.82
C VAL A 68 3.27 10.36 -8.02
N ALA A 69 4.57 10.33 -8.30
CA ALA A 69 5.54 9.51 -7.58
C ALA A 69 5.58 9.78 -6.05
N PRO A 70 5.54 11.02 -5.54
CA PRO A 70 5.52 11.28 -4.11
C PRO A 70 4.20 10.87 -3.43
N LEU A 71 3.11 10.73 -4.21
CA LEU A 71 1.78 10.40 -3.69
C LEU A 71 1.73 8.96 -3.17
N SER A 72 2.54 8.06 -3.74
CA SER A 72 2.69 6.68 -3.24
C SER A 72 3.28 6.59 -1.83
N LEU A 73 4.12 7.56 -1.43
CA LEU A 73 4.66 7.64 -0.05
C LEU A 73 3.57 8.06 0.95
N LEU A 74 2.48 8.68 0.50
CA LEU A 74 1.36 9.08 1.35
C LEU A 74 0.41 7.92 1.67
N VAL A 75 0.38 6.88 0.84
CA VAL A 75 -0.47 5.68 1.03
C VAL A 75 -0.36 5.08 2.44
N PRO A 76 0.84 4.77 2.97
CA PRO A 76 0.97 4.22 4.33
C PRO A 76 0.50 5.20 5.42
N VAL A 77 0.69 6.51 5.23
CA VAL A 77 0.22 7.53 6.18
C VAL A 77 -1.30 7.58 6.22
N VAL A 78 -1.95 7.59 5.05
CA VAL A 78 -3.42 7.55 4.96
C VAL A 78 -3.94 6.23 5.52
N GLY A 79 -3.25 5.12 5.26
CA GLY A 79 -3.55 3.81 5.85
C GLY A 79 -3.56 3.86 7.37
N LEU A 80 -2.48 4.33 8.00
CA LEU A 80 -2.39 4.49 9.46
C LEU A 80 -3.43 5.46 10.02
N ALA A 81 -3.65 6.60 9.37
CA ALA A 81 -4.66 7.56 9.78
C ALA A 81 -6.08 6.96 9.71
N SER A 82 -6.37 6.22 8.64
CA SER A 82 -7.66 5.53 8.47
C SER A 82 -7.84 4.42 9.50
N ALA A 83 -6.78 3.66 9.84
CA ALA A 83 -6.83 2.64 10.90
C ALA A 83 -7.11 3.28 12.27
N ALA A 84 -6.42 4.37 12.60
CA ALA A 84 -6.63 5.09 13.86
C ALA A 84 -8.05 5.68 13.97
N VAL A 85 -8.61 6.21 12.87
CA VAL A 85 -9.92 6.87 12.86
C VAL A 85 -11.08 5.86 12.74
N LEU A 86 -10.96 4.87 11.85
CA LEU A 86 -12.05 3.93 11.55
C LEU A 86 -12.06 2.72 12.48
N LEU A 87 -10.88 2.17 12.83
CA LEU A 87 -10.78 1.02 13.73
C LEU A 87 -10.62 1.43 15.20
N GLY A 88 -10.29 2.70 15.47
CA GLY A 88 -10.07 3.20 16.83
C GLY A 88 -8.83 2.59 17.51
N GLU A 89 -7.94 1.96 16.73
CA GLU A 89 -6.73 1.34 17.27
C GLU A 89 -5.79 2.40 17.84
N THR A 90 -5.34 2.19 19.09
CA THR A 90 -4.33 3.03 19.70
C THR A 90 -3.00 2.80 19.01
N LEU A 91 -2.61 3.74 18.15
CA LEU A 91 -1.31 3.73 17.46
C LEU A 91 -0.19 3.56 18.50
N THR A 92 0.58 2.49 18.37
CA THR A 92 1.73 2.24 19.25
C THR A 92 2.79 3.33 19.04
N GLY A 93 3.62 3.62 20.05
CA GLY A 93 4.68 4.64 19.93
C GLY A 93 5.62 4.40 18.74
N MET A 94 5.82 3.13 18.36
CA MET A 94 6.61 2.74 17.18
C MET A 94 5.90 3.05 15.85
N GLN A 95 4.58 2.85 15.76
CA GLN A 95 3.80 3.28 14.59
C GLN A 95 3.79 4.81 14.45
N LEU A 96 3.72 5.54 15.56
CA LEU A 96 3.79 7.00 15.54
C LEU A 96 5.16 7.49 15.06
N ALA A 97 6.24 6.89 15.58
CA ALA A 97 7.60 7.18 15.12
C ALA A 97 7.79 6.87 13.63
N GLY A 98 7.24 5.74 13.16
CA GLY A 98 7.21 5.38 11.74
C GLY A 98 6.44 6.40 10.89
N ALA A 99 5.25 6.83 11.34
CA ALA A 99 4.46 7.84 10.67
C ALA A 99 5.20 9.18 10.55
N VAL A 100 5.84 9.63 11.64
CA VAL A 100 6.66 10.86 11.64
C VAL A 100 7.85 10.72 10.70
N LEU A 101 8.52 9.56 10.66
CA LEU A 101 9.67 9.32 9.78
C LEU A 101 9.25 9.31 8.30
N ILE A 102 8.10 8.71 7.97
CA ILE A 102 7.53 8.75 6.62
C ILE A 102 7.15 10.19 6.24
N MET A 103 6.51 10.94 7.14
CA MET A 103 6.17 12.35 6.91
C MET A 103 7.41 13.24 6.72
N ALA A 104 8.47 13.01 7.50
CA ALA A 104 9.74 13.69 7.33
C ALA A 104 10.41 13.34 5.98
N GLY A 105 10.40 12.05 5.60
CA GLY A 105 10.88 11.60 4.30
C GLY A 105 10.10 12.19 3.14
N LEU A 106 8.76 12.26 3.25
CA LEU A 106 7.89 12.90 2.27
C LEU A 106 8.17 14.40 2.16
N TYR A 107 8.33 15.09 3.30
CA TYR A 107 8.66 16.51 3.33
C TYR A 107 9.99 16.78 2.60
N ILE A 108 11.04 15.99 2.89
CA ILE A 108 12.32 16.08 2.19
C ILE A 108 12.17 15.76 0.70
N ASN A 109 11.36 14.76 0.33
CA ASN A 109 11.15 14.37 -1.06
C ASN A 109 10.47 15.48 -1.87
N VAL A 110 9.38 16.05 -1.33
CA VAL A 110 8.59 17.11 -1.98
C VAL A 110 9.35 18.43 -2.06
N PHE A 111 10.05 18.82 -1.00
CA PHE A 111 10.80 20.10 -0.96
C PHE A 111 12.20 19.98 -1.58
N GLY A 112 12.87 18.83 -1.47
CA GLY A 112 14.19 18.57 -2.04
C GLY A 112 14.19 18.51 -3.57
N PHE A 113 13.08 18.08 -4.20
CA PHE A 113 12.90 18.18 -5.65
C PHE A 113 12.85 19.62 -6.14
N ARG A 114 12.37 20.56 -5.31
CA ARG A 114 12.32 21.99 -5.66
C ARG A 114 13.73 22.62 -5.64
N VAL A 115 14.58 22.22 -4.70
CA VAL A 115 15.97 22.70 -4.59
C VAL A 115 16.84 22.26 -5.79
N ARG A 116 16.67 21.01 -6.26
CA ARG A 116 17.41 20.52 -7.45
C ARG A 116 17.01 21.21 -8.75
N ARG A 117 15.76 21.68 -8.89
CA ARG A 117 15.33 22.40 -10.10
C ARG A 117 15.89 23.83 -10.13
N THR A 118 16.04 24.49 -8.98
CA THR A 118 16.64 25.83 -8.91
C THR A 118 18.16 25.80 -9.09
N ALA A 119 18.84 24.73 -8.66
CA ALA A 119 20.28 24.57 -8.83
C ALA A 119 20.71 24.34 -10.29
N ARG A 120 19.84 23.74 -11.13
CA ARG A 120 20.16 23.43 -12.54
C ARG A 120 19.90 24.58 -13.53
N VAL A 121 19.27 25.67 -13.07
CA VAL A 121 19.00 26.87 -13.91
C VAL A 121 20.08 27.96 -13.71
N ARG A 122 21.02 27.76 -12.77
CA ARG A 122 22.15 28.67 -12.49
C ARG A 122 23.52 28.09 -12.87
N GLY A 123 23.56 26.98 -13.59
CA GLY A 123 24.79 26.39 -14.14
C GLY A 123 24.93 26.70 -15.62
#